data_AF-A0A661RJG1-F1
#
_entry.id   AF-A0A661RJG1-F1
#
_cell.length_a   1.000
_cell.length_b   1.000
_cell.length_c   1.000
_cell.angle_alpha   90.00
_cell.angle_beta   90.00
_cell.angle_gamma   90.00
#
_symmetry.space_group_name_H-M   'P 1'
#
loop_
_entity.id
_entity.type
_entity.pdbx_description
1 polymer ?
#
loop_
_entity_poly.entity_id
_entity_poly.type
_entity_poly.pdbx_seq_one_letter_code
_entity_poly.pdbx_strand_id
1 'polypeptide(L)'
;MRRSYFLKACAFTICFLFAMVWQSHRSAAQLEEEMQILRLFYREKELVVSPTRHPKSISQVAENITVVSEKQIKEMNAHTVAEVLNRVPGLFI
;
A
#
# COMPACT_ATOMS: atom_id res chain seq x y z
N MET A 1 16.70 -24.44 42.19
CA MET A 1 16.36 -23.01 41.95
C MET A 1 16.63 -22.53 40.51
N ARG A 2 17.79 -22.78 39.88
CA ARG A 2 18.13 -22.32 38.50
C ARG A 2 17.15 -22.70 37.38
N ARG A 3 16.53 -23.89 37.42
CA ARG A 3 15.64 -24.41 36.35
C ARG A 3 14.30 -23.65 36.23
N SER A 4 13.79 -23.07 37.32
CA SER A 4 12.51 -22.34 37.33
C SER A 4 12.66 -20.92 36.76
N TYR A 5 13.80 -20.25 36.98
CA TYR A 5 14.10 -18.95 36.39
C TYR A 5 14.29 -19.04 34.87
N PHE A 6 14.91 -20.12 34.38
CA PHE A 6 15.09 -20.34 32.95
C PHE A 6 13.75 -20.57 32.23
N LEU A 7 12.82 -21.32 32.85
CA LEU A 7 11.49 -21.56 32.28
C LEU A 7 10.63 -20.27 32.25
N LYS A 8 10.71 -19.44 33.29
CA LYS A 8 10.02 -18.14 33.33
C LYS A 8 10.60 -17.15 32.32
N ALA A 9 11.93 -17.12 32.16
CA ALA A 9 12.59 -16.31 31.15
C ALA A 9 12.19 -16.72 29.74
N CYS A 10 12.11 -18.03 29.46
CA CYS A 10 11.69 -18.56 28.17
C CYS A 10 10.20 -18.26 27.87
N ALA A 11 9.32 -18.36 28.88
CA ALA A 11 7.92 -17.95 28.73
C ALA A 11 7.79 -16.45 28.42
N PHE A 12 8.56 -15.60 29.10
CA PHE A 12 8.54 -14.16 28.87
C PHE A 12 9.05 -13.78 27.47
N THR A 13 10.13 -14.40 26.99
CA THR A 13 10.64 -14.14 25.65
C THR A 13 9.68 -14.62 24.56
N ILE A 14 9.01 -15.76 24.75
CA ILE A 14 7.97 -16.24 23.82
C ILE A 14 6.78 -15.28 23.78
N CYS A 15 6.28 -14.82 24.94
CA CYS A 15 5.20 -13.83 24.98
C CYS A 15 5.59 -12.51 24.30
N PHE A 16 6.83 -12.07 24.47
CA PHE A 16 7.33 -10.84 23.84
C PHE A 16 7.43 -10.97 22.31
N LEU A 17 7.92 -12.11 21.81
CA LEU A 17 7.94 -12.39 20.37
C LEU A 17 6.52 -12.47 19.80
N PHE A 18 5.58 -13.06 20.52
CA PHE A 18 4.18 -13.14 20.09
C PHE A 18 3.51 -11.76 20.04
N ALA A 19 3.79 -10.89 21.00
CA ALA A 19 3.31 -9.51 21.01
C ALA A 19 3.85 -8.70 19.82
N MET A 20 5.12 -8.89 19.45
CA MET A 20 5.69 -8.25 18.25
C MET A 20 5.03 -8.73 16.95
N VAL A 21 4.77 -10.04 16.83
CA VAL A 21 4.08 -10.60 15.65
C VAL A 21 2.66 -10.03 15.51
N TRP A 22 1.94 -9.83 16.62
CA TRP A 22 0.61 -9.20 16.59
C TRP A 22 0.63 -7.73 16.17
N GLN A 23 1.67 -6.97 16.52
CA GLN A 23 1.78 -5.56 16.13
C GLN A 23 1.93 -5.39 14.61
N SER A 24 2.71 -6.28 13.96
CA SER A 24 2.95 -6.25 12.52
C SER A 24 1.70 -6.50 11.67
N HIS A 25 0.68 -7.18 12.21
CA HIS A 25 -0.56 -7.46 11.48
C HIS A 25 -1.51 -6.25 11.42
N ARG A 26 -1.44 -5.34 12.40
CA ARG A 26 -2.30 -4.14 12.48
C ARG A 26 -2.07 -3.17 11.32
N SER A 27 -0.83 -3.00 10.88
CA SER A 27 -0.48 -2.03 9.83
C SER A 27 -1.01 -2.40 8.44
N ALA A 28 -1.03 -3.70 8.12
CA ALA A 28 -1.55 -4.17 6.83
C ALA A 28 -3.09 -4.12 6.79
N ALA A 29 -3.75 -4.49 7.88
CA ALA A 29 -5.21 -4.46 7.98
C ALA A 29 -5.78 -3.03 7.91
N GLN A 30 -5.11 -2.06 8.55
CA GLN A 30 -5.55 -0.66 8.54
C GLN A 30 -5.58 -0.06 7.13
N LEU A 31 -4.58 -0.36 6.29
CA LEU A 31 -4.50 0.17 4.93
C LEU A 31 -5.64 -0.32 4.03
N GLU A 32 -6.03 -1.60 4.17
CA GLU A 32 -7.14 -2.18 3.41
C GLU A 32 -8.48 -1.57 3.86
N GLU A 33 -8.68 -1.40 5.17
CA GLU A 33 -9.90 -0.77 5.72
C GLU A 33 -10.04 0.68 5.24
N GLU A 34 -8.97 1.47 5.30
CA GLU A 34 -8.93 2.84 4.76
C GLU A 34 -9.27 2.87 3.26
N MET A 35 -8.71 1.94 2.48
CA MET A 35 -8.98 1.83 1.04
C MET A 35 -10.46 1.48 0.77
N GLN A 36 -11.06 0.59 1.55
CA GLN A 36 -12.47 0.22 1.41
C GLN A 36 -13.41 1.39 1.70
N ILE A 37 -13.12 2.18 2.73
CA ILE A 37 -13.89 3.38 3.05
C ILE A 37 -13.81 4.37 1.87
N LEU A 38 -12.62 4.61 1.34
CA LEU A 38 -12.42 5.53 0.21
C LEU A 38 -13.14 5.08 -1.06
N ARG A 39 -13.23 3.77 -1.33
CA ARG A 39 -13.97 3.21 -2.48
C ARG A 39 -15.47 3.48 -2.44
N LEU A 40 -16.03 3.82 -1.29
CA LEU A 40 -17.43 4.25 -1.19
C LEU A 40 -17.68 5.63 -1.83
N PHE A 41 -16.63 6.45 -1.95
CA PHE A 41 -16.74 7.85 -2.38
C PHE A 41 -16.02 8.14 -3.71
N TYR A 42 -15.01 7.36 -4.06
CA TYR A 42 -14.15 7.62 -5.21
C TYR A 42 -14.03 6.41 -6.13
N ARG A 43 -13.81 6.66 -7.42
CA ARG A 43 -13.51 5.59 -8.38
C ARG A 43 -12.08 5.10 -8.18
N GLU A 44 -11.79 3.88 -8.59
CA GLU A 44 -10.44 3.30 -8.45
C GLU A 44 -9.34 4.16 -9.09
N LYS A 45 -9.59 4.75 -10.26
CA LYS A 45 -8.64 5.65 -10.94
C LYS A 45 -8.38 6.96 -10.19
N GLU A 46 -9.24 7.30 -9.24
CA GLU A 46 -9.15 8.50 -8.39
C GLU A 46 -8.48 8.18 -7.05
N LEU A 47 -8.12 6.92 -6.79
CA LEU A 47 -7.43 6.49 -5.57
C LEU A 47 -5.96 6.21 -5.87
N VAL A 48 -5.07 6.81 -5.07
CA VAL A 48 -3.62 6.72 -5.26
C VAL A 48 -2.91 6.42 -3.93
N VAL A 49 -1.88 5.59 -4.00
CA VAL A 49 -1.03 5.22 -2.85
C VAL A 49 0.41 5.66 -3.06
N SER A 50 0.92 5.61 -4.30
CA SER A 50 2.31 5.94 -4.66
C SER A 50 2.83 7.28 -4.12
N PRO A 51 2.09 8.41 -4.15
CA PRO A 51 2.65 9.69 -3.73
C PRO A 51 2.87 9.79 -2.21
N THR A 52 2.00 9.18 -1.40
CA THR A 52 1.99 9.40 0.06
C THR A 52 2.21 8.14 0.89
N ARG A 53 2.35 6.97 0.24
CA ARG A 53 2.40 5.63 0.84
C ARG A 53 1.13 5.22 1.60
N HIS A 54 0.09 6.04 1.57
CA HIS A 54 -1.24 5.75 2.13
C HIS A 54 -2.31 6.04 1.08
N PRO A 55 -3.46 5.34 1.11
CA PRO A 55 -4.56 5.57 0.18
C PRO A 55 -5.11 6.98 0.33
N LYS A 56 -5.18 7.72 -0.78
CA LYS A 56 -5.81 9.05 -0.85
C LYS A 56 -6.52 9.26 -2.17
N SER A 57 -7.47 10.18 -2.18
CA SER A 57 -8.04 10.70 -3.42
C SER A 57 -7.01 11.56 -4.18
N ILE A 58 -6.98 11.47 -5.51
CA ILE A 58 -6.12 12.32 -6.37
C ILE A 58 -6.29 13.82 -6.08
N SER A 59 -7.50 14.26 -5.72
CA SER A 59 -7.79 15.66 -5.42
C SER A 59 -7.19 16.15 -4.09
N GLN A 60 -6.72 15.23 -3.25
CA GLN A 60 -6.14 15.50 -1.94
C GLN A 60 -4.61 15.34 -1.92
N VAL A 61 -4.00 15.27 -3.09
CA VAL A 61 -2.56 15.12 -3.28
C VAL A 61 -1.99 16.39 -3.90
N ALA A 62 -0.83 16.83 -3.42
CA ALA A 62 -0.25 18.13 -3.79
C ALA A 62 0.64 18.06 -5.05
N GLU A 63 0.82 16.86 -5.60
CA GLU A 63 1.62 16.57 -6.77
C GLU A 63 0.76 16.34 -8.03
N ASN A 64 1.30 16.66 -9.21
CA ASN A 64 0.68 16.31 -10.47
C ASN A 64 0.80 14.80 -10.71
N ILE A 65 -0.34 14.10 -10.79
CA ILE A 65 -0.39 12.65 -10.94
C ILE A 65 -1.24 12.27 -12.14
N THR A 66 -0.74 11.31 -12.92
CA THR A 66 -1.52 10.63 -13.96
C THR A 66 -1.62 9.14 -13.61
N VAL A 67 -2.85 8.62 -13.55
CA VAL A 67 -3.11 7.19 -13.37
C VAL A 67 -3.49 6.60 -14.72
N VAL A 68 -2.72 5.60 -15.16
CA VAL A 68 -3.03 4.82 -16.38
C VAL A 68 -3.51 3.43 -15.97
N SER A 69 -4.77 3.14 -16.25
CA SER A 69 -5.41 1.86 -15.94
C SER A 69 -5.03 0.74 -16.90
N GLU A 70 -5.22 -0.50 -16.47
CA GLU A 70 -5.06 -1.69 -17.33
C GLU A 70 -5.88 -1.59 -18.63
N LYS A 71 -7.14 -1.13 -18.54
CA LYS A 71 -8.01 -0.94 -19.69
C LYS A 71 -7.40 0.05 -20.70
N GLN A 72 -6.85 1.17 -20.22
CA GLN A 72 -6.20 2.14 -21.09
C GLN A 72 -4.94 1.57 -21.74
N ILE A 73 -4.12 0.80 -21.01
CA ILE A 73 -2.93 0.14 -21.58
C ILE A 73 -3.33 -0.81 -22.72
N LYS A 74 -4.42 -1.58 -22.53
CA LYS A 74 -4.97 -2.46 -23.56
C LYS A 74 -5.50 -1.68 -24.77
N GLU A 75 -6.24 -0.60 -24.54
CA GLU A 75 -6.76 0.28 -25.60
C GLU A 75 -5.64 0.98 -26.37
N MET A 76 -4.52 1.30 -25.71
CA MET A 76 -3.31 1.84 -26.31
C MET A 76 -2.55 0.80 -27.14
N ASN A 77 -2.84 -0.49 -26.98
CA ASN A 77 -2.04 -1.60 -27.50
C ASN A 77 -0.54 -1.42 -27.20
N ALA A 78 -0.22 -1.00 -25.97
CA ALA A 78 1.14 -0.74 -25.55
C ALA A 78 1.82 -2.02 -25.07
N HIS A 79 3.01 -2.30 -25.59
CA HIS A 79 3.81 -3.47 -25.20
C HIS A 79 4.96 -3.12 -24.25
N THR A 80 5.23 -1.82 -24.06
CA THR A 80 6.26 -1.33 -23.15
C THR A 80 5.75 -0.17 -22.31
N VAL A 81 6.36 0.04 -21.13
CA VAL A 81 6.06 1.21 -20.30
C VAL A 81 6.42 2.51 -21.03
N ALA A 82 7.49 2.52 -21.82
CA ALA A 82 7.87 3.66 -22.64
C ALA A 82 6.75 4.08 -23.61
N GLU A 83 6.10 3.13 -24.28
CA GLU A 83 4.95 3.41 -25.16
C GLU A 83 3.74 3.97 -24.41
N VAL A 84 3.53 3.57 -23.16
CA VAL A 84 2.48 4.17 -22.31
C VAL A 84 2.85 5.61 -21.96
N LEU A 85 4.09 5.81 -21.53
CA LEU A 85 4.61 7.11 -21.08
C LEU A 85 4.67 8.15 -22.21
N ASN A 86 4.91 7.73 -23.46
CA ASN A 86 4.86 8.60 -24.64
C ASN A 86 3.45 9.17 -24.94
N ARG A 87 2.41 8.70 -24.25
CA ARG A 87 1.04 9.23 -24.34
C ARG A 87 0.68 10.14 -23.16
N VAL A 88 1.56 10.29 -22.17
CA VAL A 88 1.34 11.12 -20.99
C VAL A 88 1.85 12.54 -21.26
N PRO A 89 1.02 13.59 -21.05
CA PRO A 89 1.44 14.97 -21.26
C PRO A 89 2.68 15.35 -20.42
N GLY A 90 3.62 16.05 -21.03
CA GLY A 90 4.81 16.58 -20.35
C GLY A 90 5.95 15.58 -20.16
N LEU A 91 5.86 14.38 -20.76
CA LEU A 91 6.89 13.36 -20.71
C LEU A 91 7.37 13.01 -22.13
N PHE A 92 8.69 12.89 -22.29
CA PHE A 92 9.35 12.49 -23.54
C PHE A 92 10.34 11.37 -23.21
N ILE A 93 10.13 10.19 -23.80
CA ILE A 93 10.91 8.96 -23.54
C ILE A 93 11.60 8.51 -24.83
#